data_AF-A0A7C7VUH5-F1
#
_entry.id   AF-A0A7C7VUH5-F1
#
_cell.length_a   1.000
_cell.length_b   1.000
_cell.length_c   1.000
_cell.angle_alpha   90.00
_cell.angle_beta   90.00
_cell.angle_gamma   90.00
#
_symmetry.space_group_name_H-M   'P 1'
#
loop_
_entity.id
_entity.type
_entity.pdbx_description
1 polymer ?
#
loop_
_entity_poly.entity_id
_entity_poly.type
_entity_poly.pdbx_seq_one_letter_code
_entity_poly.pdbx_strand_id
1 'polypeptide(L)'
;MAIQNIEKMDLLFKSAARWLKKDKCFVVVMTHPCFRIPRQTHWGWDEEKKLEYRRVDHYLTETNVPILTPPFSDSKSFTLTYHRPMQSYIEALVQAGFCVDAIEEWISNKKSMPGKRSKAENRARKEIPLFLALRARLIPKNL
;
A
#
# COMPACT_ATOMS: atom_id res chain seq x y z
N MET A 1 -8.16 -0.63 -4.49
CA MET A 1 -7.70 0.27 -3.42
C MET A 1 -7.68 1.67 -4.01
N ALA A 2 -8.41 2.60 -3.40
CA ALA A 2 -8.68 3.87 -4.06
C ALA A 2 -7.46 4.80 -4.12
N ILE A 3 -6.68 4.90 -3.05
CA ILE A 3 -5.59 5.90 -2.95
C ILE A 3 -4.47 5.70 -3.97
N GLN A 4 -4.13 4.45 -4.27
CA GLN A 4 -3.11 4.10 -5.26
C GLN A 4 -3.61 4.23 -6.70
N ASN A 5 -4.89 4.53 -6.92
CA ASN A 5 -5.43 4.84 -8.26
C ASN A 5 -5.61 6.35 -8.46
N ILE A 6 -5.19 7.18 -7.50
CA ILE A 6 -5.29 8.64 -7.54
C ILE A 6 -3.91 9.23 -7.85
N GLU A 7 -3.82 10.00 -8.93
CA GLU A 7 -2.58 10.66 -9.36
C GLU A 7 -2.18 11.80 -8.41
N LYS A 8 -3.14 12.68 -8.08
CA LYS A 8 -2.92 13.86 -7.24
C LYS A 8 -3.33 13.58 -5.79
N MET A 9 -2.53 12.75 -5.13
CA MET A 9 -2.75 12.33 -3.74
C MET A 9 -2.74 13.51 -2.74
N ASP A 10 -1.90 14.50 -2.98
CA ASP A 10 -1.81 15.71 -2.17
C ASP A 10 -3.12 16.51 -2.18
N LEU A 11 -3.76 16.63 -3.36
CA LEU A 11 -5.04 17.31 -3.52
C LEU A 11 -6.17 16.55 -2.83
N LEU A 12 -6.13 15.21 -2.85
CA LEU A 12 -7.06 14.38 -2.09
C LEU A 12 -6.93 14.68 -0.59
N PHE A 13 -5.71 14.67 -0.04
CA PHE A 13 -5.52 14.90 1.40
C PHE A 13 -5.89 16.32 1.81
N LYS A 14 -5.55 17.35 1.01
CA LYS A 14 -6.02 18.73 1.23
C LYS A 14 -7.55 18.83 1.22
N SER A 15 -8.21 18.11 0.32
CA SER A 15 -9.68 18.06 0.25
C SER A 15 -10.26 17.34 1.47
N ALA A 16 -9.68 16.21 1.87
CA ALA A 16 -10.09 15.50 3.07
C ALA A 16 -9.95 16.39 4.33
N ALA A 17 -8.83 17.12 4.45
CA ALA A 17 -8.60 18.07 5.54
C ALA A 17 -9.68 19.16 5.61
N ARG A 18 -10.12 19.66 4.46
CA ARG A 18 -11.15 20.70 4.38
C ARG A 18 -12.51 20.25 4.87
N TRP A 19 -12.88 19.00 4.58
CA TRP A 19 -14.25 18.50 4.79
C TRP A 19 -14.40 17.60 6.01
N LEU A 20 -13.30 17.13 6.61
CA LEU A 20 -13.35 16.29 7.79
C LEU A 20 -13.89 17.09 8.98
N LYS A 21 -14.96 16.58 9.61
CA LYS A 21 -15.53 17.16 10.82
C LYS A 21 -14.51 17.14 11.95
N LYS A 22 -14.61 18.14 12.85
CA LYS A 22 -13.80 18.22 14.07
C LYS A 22 -13.83 16.89 14.84
N ASP A 23 -12.68 16.51 15.40
CA ASP A 23 -12.45 15.31 16.21
C ASP A 23 -12.68 13.96 15.50
N LYS A 24 -12.93 13.97 14.17
CA LYS A 24 -12.97 12.74 13.36
C LYS A 24 -11.58 12.40 12.82
N CYS A 25 -11.43 11.13 12.44
CA CYS A 25 -10.21 10.63 11.83
C CYS A 25 -10.42 10.36 10.34
N PHE A 26 -9.33 10.49 9.58
CA PHE A 26 -9.22 10.05 8.20
C PHE A 26 -8.44 8.73 8.18
N VAL A 27 -8.96 7.72 7.48
CA VAL A 27 -8.34 6.39 7.41
C VAL A 27 -8.03 6.07 5.96
N VAL A 28 -6.79 5.65 5.69
CA VAL A 28 -6.34 5.21 4.37
C VAL A 28 -5.97 3.74 4.45
N VAL A 29 -6.56 2.92 3.57
CA VAL A 29 -6.17 1.51 3.38
C VAL A 29 -5.60 1.32 1.98
N MET A 30 -4.43 0.71 1.90
CA MET A 30 -3.67 0.56 0.66
C MET A 30 -2.91 -0.77 0.61
N THR A 31 -2.37 -1.14 -0.56
CA THR A 31 -1.36 -2.19 -0.61
C THR A 31 -0.09 -1.65 -0.01
N HIS A 32 0.60 -2.49 0.75
CA HIS A 32 1.79 -2.06 1.46
C HIS A 32 2.82 -1.49 0.49
N PRO A 33 3.19 -0.19 0.61
CA PRO A 33 4.07 0.46 -0.36
C PRO A 33 5.46 -0.17 -0.39
N CYS A 34 5.93 -0.73 0.73
CA CYS A 34 7.24 -1.40 0.78
C CYS A 34 7.22 -2.82 0.18
N PHE A 35 6.11 -3.55 0.29
CA PHE A 35 6.10 -5.01 0.06
C PHE A 35 5.18 -5.43 -1.09
N ARG A 36 4.43 -4.52 -1.70
CA ARG A 36 3.52 -4.82 -2.80
C ARG A 36 3.47 -3.70 -3.83
N ILE A 37 4.63 -3.48 -4.45
CA ILE A 37 4.80 -2.58 -5.59
C ILE A 37 4.50 -3.37 -6.87
N PRO A 38 3.54 -2.94 -7.71
CA PRO A 38 3.24 -3.61 -8.97
C PRO A 38 4.49 -3.77 -9.84
N ARG A 39 4.73 -5.00 -10.34
CA ARG A 39 5.88 -5.37 -11.20
C ARG A 39 7.28 -5.19 -10.59
N GLN A 40 7.41 -4.63 -9.39
CA GLN A 40 8.69 -4.37 -8.73
C GLN A 40 8.88 -5.15 -7.43
N THR A 41 7.97 -6.08 -7.12
CA THR A 41 8.10 -6.92 -5.93
C THR A 41 7.74 -8.36 -6.26
N HIS A 42 8.60 -9.31 -5.90
CA HIS A 42 8.42 -10.74 -6.24
C HIS A 42 8.57 -11.64 -5.01
N TRP A 43 7.86 -12.77 -4.98
CA TRP A 43 8.13 -13.83 -4.01
C TRP A 43 9.27 -14.68 -4.56
N GLY A 44 10.22 -15.04 -3.71
CA GLY A 44 11.37 -15.86 -4.07
C GLY A 44 11.58 -16.97 -3.06
N TRP A 45 12.32 -18.00 -3.47
CA TRP A 45 12.63 -19.16 -2.64
C TRP A 45 14.13 -19.26 -2.41
N ASP A 46 14.50 -19.37 -1.14
CA ASP A 46 15.86 -19.66 -0.71
C ASP A 46 16.02 -21.18 -0.56
N GLU A 47 16.78 -21.80 -1.47
CA GLU A 47 16.98 -23.26 -1.45
C GLU A 47 17.85 -23.74 -0.28
N GLU A 48 18.72 -22.91 0.26
CA GLU A 48 19.59 -23.30 1.37
C GLU A 48 18.83 -23.23 2.69
N LYS A 49 18.18 -22.08 2.94
CA LYS A 49 17.44 -21.82 4.17
C LYS A 49 16.05 -22.45 4.20
N LYS A 50 15.56 -22.90 3.04
CA LYS A 50 14.19 -23.42 2.84
C LYS A 50 13.13 -22.40 3.30
N LEU A 51 13.32 -21.13 2.92
CA LEU A 51 12.43 -20.01 3.26
C LEU A 51 11.89 -19.33 2.00
N GLU A 52 10.65 -18.84 2.09
CA GLU A 52 10.10 -17.91 1.12
C GLU A 52 10.41 -16.47 1.55
N TYR A 53 10.89 -15.65 0.64
CA TYR A 53 11.22 -14.24 0.87
C TYR A 53 10.51 -13.32 -0.12
N ARG A 54 10.47 -12.03 0.21
CA ARG A 54 9.91 -10.98 -0.65
C ARG A 54 11.03 -10.09 -1.18
N ARG A 55 11.29 -10.15 -2.49
CA ARG A 55 12.19 -9.21 -3.16
C ARG A 55 11.46 -7.88 -3.38
N VAL A 56 12.16 -6.78 -3.11
CA VAL A 56 11.69 -5.42 -3.34
C VAL A 56 12.70 -4.70 -4.24
N ASP A 57 12.22 -4.26 -5.40
CA ASP A 57 12.96 -3.48 -6.37
C ASP A 57 12.31 -2.08 -6.49
N HIS A 58 13.07 -1.05 -6.89
CA HIS A 58 12.56 0.31 -7.19
C HIS A 58 11.62 0.96 -6.14
N TYR A 59 11.84 0.74 -4.83
CA TYR A 59 10.94 1.27 -3.79
C TYR A 59 10.89 2.79 -3.69
N LEU A 60 12.04 3.48 -3.72
CA LEU A 60 12.08 4.93 -3.56
C LEU A 60 11.63 5.69 -4.82
N THR A 61 11.68 5.05 -5.99
CA THR A 61 11.28 5.65 -7.25
C THR A 61 9.75 5.63 -7.37
N GLU A 62 9.11 6.79 -7.41
CA GLU A 62 7.67 6.86 -7.74
C GLU A 62 7.43 6.38 -9.17
N THR A 63 6.44 5.50 -9.35
CA THR A 63 6.13 4.93 -10.66
C THR A 63 4.62 4.87 -10.87
N ASN A 64 4.18 4.92 -12.12
CA ASN A 64 2.81 4.61 -12.49
C ASN A 64 2.80 3.34 -13.34
N VAL A 65 1.89 2.43 -13.04
CA VAL A 65 1.83 1.12 -13.67
C VAL A 65 0.42 0.91 -14.21
N PRO A 66 0.26 0.67 -15.53
CA PRO A 66 -1.03 0.30 -16.08
C PRO A 66 -1.41 -1.11 -15.62
N ILE A 67 -2.59 -1.22 -15.01
CA ILE A 67 -3.22 -2.47 -14.59
C ILE A 67 -4.41 -2.71 -15.50
N LEU A 68 -4.36 -3.81 -16.24
CA LEU A 68 -5.48 -4.32 -17.01
C LEU A 68 -6.48 -4.94 -16.03
N THR A 69 -7.74 -4.53 -16.13
CA THR A 69 -8.82 -5.05 -15.28
C THR A 69 -9.65 -6.02 -16.12
N PRO A 70 -9.65 -7.34 -15.84
CA PRO A 70 -10.58 -8.27 -16.51
C PRO A 70 -12.05 -7.88 -16.20
N PRO A 71 -13.02 -8.06 -17.13
CA PRO A 71 -12.96 -8.84 -18.36
C PRO A 71 -12.55 -8.02 -19.60
N PHE A 72 -12.09 -6.78 -19.44
CA PHE A 72 -11.80 -5.92 -20.58
C PHE A 72 -10.64 -6.49 -21.41
N SER A 73 -10.98 -7.10 -22.55
CA SER A 73 -10.08 -7.72 -23.53
C SER A 73 -9.42 -6.70 -24.47
N ASP A 74 -9.68 -5.41 -24.26
CA ASP A 74 -9.11 -4.33 -25.05
C ASP A 74 -7.90 -3.75 -24.32
N SER A 75 -6.72 -3.82 -24.96
CA SER A 75 -5.44 -3.35 -24.43
C SER A 75 -5.43 -1.84 -24.15
N LYS A 76 -6.45 -1.11 -24.61
CA LYS A 76 -6.65 0.32 -24.38
C LYS A 76 -7.35 0.66 -23.05
N SER A 77 -8.00 -0.30 -22.40
CA SER A 77 -8.72 -0.07 -21.14
C SER A 77 -7.89 -0.53 -19.94
N PHE A 78 -7.22 0.41 -19.29
CA PHE A 78 -6.43 0.15 -18.08
C PHE A 78 -6.70 1.19 -17.00
N THR A 79 -6.42 0.83 -15.76
CA THR A 79 -6.31 1.78 -14.65
C THR A 79 -4.85 1.98 -14.29
N LEU A 80 -4.45 3.23 -14.04
CA LEU A 80 -3.11 3.51 -13.52
C LEU A 80 -3.07 3.27 -12.01
N THR A 81 -2.10 2.47 -11.58
CA THR A 81 -1.71 2.36 -10.17
C THR A 81 -0.43 3.15 -9.95
N TYR A 82 -0.46 4.09 -9.03
CA TYR A 82 0.65 4.94 -8.64
C TYR A 82 1.34 4.35 -7.40
N HIS A 83 2.58 3.91 -7.58
CA HIS A 83 3.47 3.59 -6.49
C HIS A 83 4.16 4.85 -5.99
N ARG A 84 4.18 5.02 -4.66
CA ARG A 84 4.93 6.03 -3.94
C ARG A 84 5.53 5.38 -2.69
N PRO A 85 6.73 5.78 -2.23
CA PRO A 85 7.25 5.29 -0.97
C PRO A 85 6.37 5.75 0.20
N MET A 86 6.45 5.05 1.34
CA MET A 86 5.72 5.40 2.57
C MET A 86 5.90 6.88 2.94
N GLN A 87 7.14 7.38 2.81
CA GLN A 87 7.48 8.78 3.11
C GLN A 87 6.58 9.77 2.37
N SER A 88 6.33 9.58 1.07
CA SER A 88 5.46 10.46 0.29
C SER A 88 4.03 10.53 0.84
N TYR A 89 3.49 9.41 1.35
CA TYR A 89 2.16 9.40 1.97
C TYR A 89 2.13 10.20 3.27
N ILE A 90 3.13 9.99 4.14
CA ILE A 90 3.23 10.68 5.44
C ILE A 90 3.44 12.18 5.23
N GLU A 91 4.36 12.58 4.35
CA GLU A 91 4.64 13.98 4.04
C GLU A 91 3.40 14.68 3.47
N ALA A 92 2.67 14.06 2.53
CA ALA A 92 1.47 14.66 1.96
C ALA A 92 0.34 14.82 2.99
N LEU A 93 0.21 13.88 3.95
CA LEU A 93 -0.73 14.01 5.06
C LEU A 93 -0.33 15.18 5.99
N VAL A 94 0.95 15.25 6.36
CA VAL A 94 1.48 16.33 7.22
C VAL A 94 1.29 17.69 6.57
N GLN A 95 1.63 17.82 5.29
CA GLN A 95 1.43 19.07 4.52
C GLN A 95 -0.06 19.47 4.40
N ALA A 96 -0.97 18.49 4.43
CA ALA A 96 -2.42 18.74 4.47
C ALA A 96 -2.94 19.10 5.88
N GLY A 97 -2.09 19.14 6.90
CA GLY A 97 -2.44 19.48 8.28
C GLY A 97 -2.88 18.29 9.13
N PHE A 98 -2.58 17.06 8.69
CA PHE A 98 -2.83 15.86 9.48
C PHE A 98 -1.62 15.42 10.31
N CYS A 99 -1.88 14.81 11.45
CA CYS A 99 -0.96 13.97 12.20
C CYS A 99 -1.38 12.50 12.02
N VAL A 100 -0.44 11.62 11.66
CA VAL A 100 -0.68 10.17 11.62
C VAL A 100 -0.52 9.62 13.03
N ASP A 101 -1.59 9.10 13.61
CA ASP A 101 -1.66 8.69 15.02
C ASP A 101 -1.81 7.18 15.22
N ALA A 102 -2.01 6.42 14.15
CA ALA A 102 -1.97 4.96 14.18
C ALA A 102 -1.61 4.37 12.80
N ILE A 103 -0.94 3.23 12.84
CA ILE A 103 -0.57 2.43 11.67
C ILE A 103 -0.88 0.97 11.99
N GLU A 104 -1.47 0.25 11.03
CA GLU A 104 -1.58 -1.20 11.08
C GLU A 104 -1.06 -1.82 9.78
N GLU A 105 -0.28 -2.89 9.91
CA GLU A 105 0.27 -3.65 8.80
C GLU A 105 -0.41 -5.01 8.73
N TRP A 106 -1.12 -5.29 7.64
CA TRP A 106 -1.94 -6.50 7.52
C TRP A 106 -1.37 -7.51 6.54
N ILE A 107 -1.40 -8.76 7.00
CA ILE A 107 -1.02 -9.94 6.23
C ILE A 107 -2.14 -10.42 5.30
N SER A 108 -1.78 -11.25 4.32
CA SER A 108 -2.77 -11.95 3.53
C SER A 108 -3.29 -13.17 4.29
N ASN A 109 -4.62 -13.33 4.36
CA ASN A 109 -5.28 -14.53 4.87
C ASN A 109 -5.22 -15.73 3.89
N LYS A 110 -4.57 -15.57 2.73
CA LYS A 110 -4.40 -16.64 1.75
C LYS A 110 -3.60 -17.79 2.36
N LYS A 111 -4.10 -19.01 2.22
CA LYS A 111 -3.36 -20.23 2.53
C LYS A 111 -2.78 -20.83 1.25
N SER A 112 -1.53 -21.24 1.31
CA SER A 112 -0.90 -22.01 0.25
C SER A 112 -1.50 -23.41 0.17
N MET A 113 -1.59 -23.94 -1.06
CA MET A 113 -1.99 -25.32 -1.30
C MET A 113 -0.98 -26.28 -0.68
N PRO A 114 -1.40 -27.50 -0.27
CA PRO A 114 -0.48 -28.50 0.27
C PRO A 114 0.67 -28.81 -0.70
N GLY A 115 1.88 -28.93 -0.16
CA GLY A 115 3.09 -29.20 -0.94
C GLY A 115 4.37 -28.99 -0.14
N LYS A 116 5.53 -29.35 -0.72
CA LYS A 116 6.84 -29.31 -0.04
C LYS A 116 7.20 -27.94 0.54
N ARG A 117 6.75 -26.85 -0.09
CA ARG A 117 7.02 -25.46 0.33
C ARG A 117 5.89 -24.82 1.15
N SER A 118 4.72 -25.45 1.22
CA SER A 118 3.49 -24.87 1.80
C SER A 118 3.67 -24.34 3.23
N LYS A 119 4.44 -25.04 4.08
CA LYS A 119 4.73 -24.60 5.45
C LYS A 119 5.52 -23.28 5.48
N ALA A 120 6.54 -23.16 4.64
CA ALA A 120 7.38 -21.98 4.55
C ALA A 120 6.65 -20.80 3.88
N GLU A 121 5.87 -21.06 2.83
CA GLU A 121 5.05 -20.03 2.18
C GLU A 121 3.99 -19.47 3.15
N ASN A 122 3.27 -20.35 3.86
CA ASN A 122 2.30 -19.92 4.88
C ASN A 122 2.97 -19.18 6.03
N ARG A 123 4.22 -19.48 6.36
CA ARG A 123 5.00 -18.72 7.35
C ARG A 123 5.28 -17.32 6.80
N ALA A 124 5.87 -17.20 5.61
CA ALA A 124 6.20 -15.90 5.02
C ALA A 124 4.97 -15.00 4.85
N ARG A 125 3.80 -15.56 4.51
CA ARG A 125 2.52 -14.83 4.46
C ARG A 125 2.08 -14.24 5.79
N LYS A 126 2.48 -14.83 6.92
CA LYS A 126 2.20 -14.31 8.27
C LYS A 126 3.20 -13.29 8.77
N GLU A 127 4.37 -13.22 8.14
CA GLU A 127 5.46 -12.31 8.54
C GLU A 127 5.53 -11.07 7.65
N ILE A 128 5.20 -11.18 6.36
CA ILE A 128 5.35 -10.09 5.39
C ILE A 128 3.98 -9.47 5.06
N PRO A 129 3.68 -8.25 5.56
CA PRO A 129 2.40 -7.61 5.33
C PRO A 129 2.26 -7.16 3.88
N LEU A 130 1.05 -7.30 3.33
CA LEU A 130 0.74 -6.90 1.95
C LEU A 130 -0.23 -5.73 1.88
N PHE A 131 -0.75 -5.29 3.02
CA PHE A 131 -1.63 -4.14 3.15
C PHE A 131 -1.21 -3.28 4.32
N LEU A 132 -1.61 -2.01 4.26
CA LEU A 132 -1.34 -1.01 5.26
C LEU A 132 -2.61 -0.20 5.50
N ALA A 133 -2.93 0.03 6.77
CA ALA A 133 -3.89 1.02 7.19
C ALA A 133 -3.17 2.15 7.94
N LEU A 134 -3.49 3.39 7.59
CA LEU A 134 -3.03 4.59 8.28
C LEU A 134 -4.25 5.31 8.85
N ARG A 135 -4.17 5.74 10.11
CA ARG A 135 -5.13 6.68 10.70
C ARG A 135 -4.47 8.02 10.91
N ALA A 136 -5.18 9.06 10.50
CA ALA A 136 -4.73 10.44 10.58
C ALA A 136 -5.80 11.32 11.21
N ARG A 137 -5.38 12.35 11.94
CA ARG A 137 -6.26 13.34 12.58
C ARG A 137 -5.79 14.74 12.24
N LEU A 138 -6.72 15.67 12.06
CA LEU A 138 -6.37 17.08 11.85
C LEU A 138 -5.70 17.64 13.10
N ILE A 139 -4.58 18.32 12.91
CA ILE A 139 -3.93 19.06 13.97
C ILE A 139 -4.79 20.31 14.24
N PRO A 140 -5.19 20.57 15.49
CA PRO A 140 -5.88 21.80 15.84
C PRO A 140 -5.04 22.99 15.39
N LYS A 141 -5.62 23.90 14.60
CA LYS A 141 -5.02 25.22 14.41
C LYS A 141 -5.19 25.95 15.73
N ASN A 142 -4.12 26.10 16.49
CA ASN A 142 -4.11 27.06 17.58
C ASN A 142 -4.39 28.43 16.94
N LEU A 143 -5.52 29.04 17.32
CA LEU A 143 -5.85 30.43 16.98
C LEU A 143 -4.94 31.37 17.74
#